data_AF-A0A5D2GTE4-F1
#
_entry.id   AF-A0A5D2GTE4-F1
#
_cell.length_a   1.000
_cell.length_b   1.000
_cell.length_c   1.000
_cell.angle_alpha   90.00
_cell.angle_beta   90.00
_cell.angle_gamma   90.00
#
_symmetry.space_group_name_H-M   'P 1'
#
loop_
_entity.id
_entity.type
_entity.pdbx_description
1 polymer ?
#
loop_
_entity_poly.entity_id
_entity_poly.type
_entity_poly.pdbx_seq_one_letter_code
_entity_poly.pdbx_strand_id
1 'polypeptide(L)'
;MEVTKLRVVFLFSFFTSIPKLWANIALTAYEPSPENVTSHLNYHVNKILEKTISNQPLEFKDVITNSTRRSLRGKHKKYTGPCMAINPIDRCWRCKKNWAKNRKRLAKCVLGFGHKTRGGKKGEYYLVTDNSDDDVVNPKLGTLRHAVIQKRPLWIIFAHDMNIKLSKELMVQSHKTIDARGENVHIAYGCGITLQFVHNVIIHNIHIHRVVRSSGGLISDSEDHYGYRTVGDGDGISIFGSSKIWLDHISMSESQDGLIDAIQGSTAITISNFHFTHHDHVILLGASDTYSKDQYMQVTLAFNHFGKELIQRMPRCRWGYFHVVNNDYTHWKLYAIGGSTHPTIISQGNRFIAPDDPLTKEITHRNYAPESEWRNWIWRSEGDRFMNGAFFVTSGPPSPPHLKLKKKDIIKAKPAIFVGRLTKFSGTLKCKEGVKC
;
A
#
# COMPACT_ATOMS: atom_id res chain seq x y z
N MET A 1 21.79 -27.08 -13.89
CA MET A 1 22.42 -26.03 -13.07
C MET A 1 21.56 -25.83 -11.84
N GLU A 2 22.13 -26.22 -10.70
CA GLU A 2 21.43 -26.49 -9.44
C GLU A 2 20.69 -25.28 -8.84
N VAL A 3 19.48 -25.57 -8.37
CA VAL A 3 18.66 -24.67 -7.55
C VAL A 3 18.99 -24.94 -6.09
N THR A 4 19.92 -24.18 -5.51
CA THR A 4 20.19 -24.20 -4.07
C THR A 4 19.21 -23.26 -3.37
N LYS A 5 18.04 -23.78 -2.96
CA LYS A 5 17.14 -23.09 -2.03
C LYS A 5 17.75 -23.10 -0.63
N LEU A 6 18.12 -21.91 -0.16
CA LEU A 6 18.61 -21.65 1.19
C LEU A 6 17.55 -22.08 2.22
N ARG A 7 17.87 -23.07 3.06
CA ARG A 7 17.05 -23.45 4.22
C ARG A 7 17.30 -22.45 5.33
N VAL A 8 16.28 -21.66 5.67
CA VAL A 8 16.26 -20.85 6.89
C VAL A 8 16.08 -21.80 8.07
N VAL A 9 17.15 -22.04 8.83
CA VAL A 9 17.12 -22.77 10.09
C VAL A 9 17.15 -21.75 11.23
N PHE A 10 16.01 -21.54 11.89
CA PHE A 10 15.95 -20.82 13.17
C PHE A 10 16.24 -21.81 14.29
N LEU A 11 17.35 -21.61 15.03
CA LEU A 11 17.60 -22.32 16.28
C LEU A 11 16.87 -21.60 17.44
N PHE A 12 16.17 -22.43 18.22
CA PHE A 12 15.17 -22.18 19.27
C PHE A 12 15.70 -21.28 20.42
N SER A 13 14.92 -20.32 20.95
CA SER A 13 14.07 -20.58 22.14
C SER A 13 13.00 -19.49 22.44
N PHE A 14 11.97 -19.32 21.59
CA PHE A 14 10.76 -18.52 21.95
C PHE A 14 9.45 -19.10 21.37
N PHE A 15 9.44 -20.40 21.06
CA PHE A 15 8.48 -21.01 20.13
C PHE A 15 7.02 -21.17 20.61
N THR A 16 6.71 -20.99 21.90
CA THR A 16 5.34 -21.23 22.40
C THR A 16 4.46 -19.98 22.49
N SER A 17 5.04 -18.78 22.51
CA SER A 17 4.31 -17.50 22.70
C SER A 17 3.95 -16.80 21.39
N ILE A 18 4.82 -16.90 20.39
CA ILE A 18 4.70 -16.21 19.10
C ILE A 18 3.47 -16.68 18.29
N PRO A 19 3.15 -17.98 18.20
CA PRO A 19 1.97 -18.43 17.45
C PRO A 19 0.64 -17.94 18.05
N LYS A 20 0.55 -17.83 19.38
CA LYS A 20 -0.64 -17.35 20.11
C LYS A 20 -0.82 -15.84 19.93
N LEU A 21 0.26 -15.06 20.02
CA LEU A 21 0.20 -13.61 19.84
C LEU A 21 -0.20 -13.23 18.41
N TRP A 22 0.38 -13.88 17.39
CA TRP A 22 -0.02 -13.70 15.99
C TRP A 22 -1.49 -14.08 15.76
N ALA A 23 -1.92 -15.25 16.24
CA ALA A 23 -3.28 -15.75 16.01
C ALA A 23 -4.32 -14.77 16.58
N ASN A 24 -4.09 -14.24 17.77
CA ASN A 24 -4.97 -13.26 18.40
C ASN A 24 -5.00 -11.92 17.63
N ILE A 25 -3.87 -11.44 17.10
CA ILE A 25 -3.78 -10.15 16.39
C ILE A 25 -4.41 -10.22 14.99
N ALA A 26 -4.21 -11.32 14.25
CA ALA A 26 -4.77 -11.51 12.91
C ALA A 26 -6.28 -11.79 12.96
N LEU A 27 -6.73 -12.70 13.84
CA LEU A 27 -8.16 -13.06 13.96
C LEU A 27 -9.02 -11.89 14.42
N THR A 28 -8.51 -11.01 15.30
CA THR A 28 -9.26 -9.83 15.75
C THR A 28 -9.38 -8.74 14.67
N ALA A 29 -8.52 -8.77 13.66
CA ALA A 29 -8.51 -7.81 12.56
C ALA A 29 -9.27 -8.32 11.32
N TYR A 30 -9.40 -9.64 11.18
CA TYR A 30 -10.10 -10.30 10.09
C TYR A 30 -11.58 -9.90 10.01
N GLU A 31 -12.05 -9.61 8.81
CA GLU A 31 -13.44 -9.34 8.51
C GLU A 31 -14.08 -10.58 7.86
N PRO A 32 -15.00 -11.29 8.53
CA PRO A 32 -15.65 -12.47 7.97
C PRO A 32 -16.54 -12.16 6.77
N SER A 33 -17.02 -10.92 6.66
CA SER A 33 -17.84 -10.44 5.55
C SER A 33 -17.10 -9.32 4.79
N PRO A 34 -16.06 -9.64 4.00
CA PRO A 34 -15.20 -8.65 3.34
C PRO A 34 -15.98 -7.66 2.47
N GLU A 35 -17.14 -8.05 1.96
CA GLU A 35 -18.05 -7.23 1.15
C GLU A 35 -18.56 -5.99 1.91
N ASN A 36 -18.69 -6.06 3.23
CA ASN A 36 -19.06 -4.89 4.04
C ASN A 36 -18.00 -3.80 3.95
N VAL A 37 -16.72 -4.20 3.97
CA VAL A 37 -15.58 -3.29 3.89
C VAL A 37 -15.42 -2.73 2.48
N THR A 38 -15.54 -3.57 1.45
CA THR A 38 -15.46 -3.12 0.04
C THR A 38 -16.63 -2.21 -0.33
N SER A 39 -17.86 -2.56 0.07
CA SER A 39 -19.05 -1.74 -0.16
C SER A 39 -19.00 -0.41 0.58
N HIS A 40 -18.48 -0.39 1.81
CA HIS A 40 -18.28 0.86 2.55
C HIS A 40 -17.28 1.80 1.85
N LEU A 41 -16.18 1.27 1.30
CA LEU A 41 -15.26 2.08 0.50
C LEU A 41 -15.98 2.64 -0.74
N ASN A 42 -16.67 1.79 -1.49
CA ASN A 42 -17.39 2.18 -2.70
C ASN A 42 -18.48 3.22 -2.40
N TYR A 43 -19.18 3.13 -1.27
CA TYR A 43 -20.13 4.15 -0.81
C TYR A 43 -19.50 5.54 -0.72
N HIS A 44 -18.35 5.66 -0.07
CA HIS A 44 -17.68 6.95 0.11
C HIS A 44 -17.17 7.54 -1.21
N VAL A 45 -16.70 6.69 -2.13
CA VAL A 45 -16.34 7.10 -3.49
C VAL A 45 -17.58 7.63 -4.23
N ASN A 46 -18.69 6.90 -4.20
CA ASN A 46 -19.94 7.28 -4.87
C ASN A 46 -20.46 8.64 -4.37
N LYS A 47 -20.56 8.78 -3.03
CA LYS A 47 -21.04 9.99 -2.35
C LYS A 47 -20.24 11.23 -2.72
N ILE A 48 -18.93 11.10 -2.94
CA ILE A 48 -18.06 12.23 -3.28
C ILE A 48 -18.24 12.65 -4.72
N LEU A 49 -18.28 11.69 -5.64
CA LEU A 49 -18.38 11.97 -7.07
C LEU A 49 -19.77 12.53 -7.43
N GLU A 50 -20.84 12.07 -6.79
CA GLU A 50 -22.18 12.64 -6.95
C GLU A 50 -22.25 14.11 -6.52
N LYS A 51 -21.69 14.43 -5.34
CA LYS A 51 -21.59 15.82 -4.86
C LYS A 51 -20.74 16.72 -5.78
N THR A 52 -19.74 16.15 -6.45
CA THR A 52 -18.91 16.92 -7.39
C THR A 52 -19.65 17.18 -8.69
N ILE A 53 -20.40 16.20 -9.20
CA ILE A 53 -21.24 16.35 -10.41
C ILE A 53 -22.34 17.40 -10.20
N SER A 54 -23.00 17.39 -9.04
CA SER A 54 -24.08 18.34 -8.74
C SER A 54 -23.60 19.79 -8.61
N ASN A 55 -22.36 20.00 -8.17
CA ASN A 55 -21.87 21.34 -7.83
C ASN A 55 -21.07 22.03 -8.96
N GLN A 56 -20.60 21.29 -9.98
CA GLN A 56 -19.84 21.85 -11.10
C GLN A 56 -20.08 21.07 -12.41
N PRO A 57 -21.17 21.37 -13.15
CA PRO A 57 -21.44 20.73 -14.44
C PRO A 57 -20.51 21.21 -15.58
N LEU A 58 -19.90 22.40 -15.46
CA LEU A 58 -19.15 23.05 -16.54
C LEU A 58 -17.67 22.61 -16.67
N GLU A 59 -16.97 22.28 -15.58
CA GLU A 59 -15.62 21.66 -15.64
C GLU A 59 -15.65 20.20 -16.14
N PHE A 60 -16.85 19.64 -16.33
CA PHE A 60 -17.03 18.27 -16.76
C PHE A 60 -16.79 18.06 -18.27
N LYS A 61 -16.99 19.09 -19.11
CA LYS A 61 -16.80 18.98 -20.57
C LYS A 61 -15.32 18.94 -20.99
N ASP A 62 -14.45 19.75 -20.39
CA ASP A 62 -13.04 19.83 -20.82
C ASP A 62 -12.21 18.60 -20.44
N VAL A 63 -12.68 17.77 -19.50
CA VAL A 63 -11.98 16.55 -19.05
C VAL A 63 -12.54 15.27 -19.71
N ILE A 64 -13.73 15.33 -20.30
CA ILE A 64 -14.26 14.28 -21.20
C ILE A 64 -13.58 14.37 -22.57
N THR A 65 -12.96 15.51 -22.91
CA THR A 65 -12.17 15.60 -24.15
C THR A 65 -11.00 14.62 -24.11
N ASN A 66 -10.92 13.80 -25.16
CA ASN A 66 -9.87 12.85 -25.46
C ASN A 66 -8.49 13.54 -25.53
N SER A 67 -7.86 13.85 -24.39
CA SER A 67 -6.43 14.14 -24.36
C SER A 67 -5.65 12.84 -24.45
N THR A 68 -5.68 12.22 -25.63
CA THR A 68 -5.00 10.95 -25.94
C THR A 68 -3.53 11.09 -26.26
N ARG A 69 -2.89 12.27 -26.24
CA ARG A 69 -1.50 12.36 -26.74
C ARG A 69 -0.56 13.44 -26.18
N ARG A 70 -0.94 14.27 -25.19
CA ARG A 70 -0.14 15.49 -24.89
C ARG A 70 0.21 15.86 -23.44
N SER A 71 -0.11 15.05 -22.41
CA SER A 71 0.37 15.36 -21.04
C SER A 71 1.50 14.47 -20.50
N LEU A 72 1.98 13.48 -21.27
CA LEU A 72 3.03 12.54 -20.82
C LEU A 72 4.35 12.67 -21.59
N ARG A 73 4.56 13.74 -22.36
CA ARG A 73 5.89 14.15 -22.83
C ARG A 73 6.54 15.03 -21.76
N GLY A 74 7.35 14.44 -20.89
CA GLY A 74 8.63 14.99 -20.39
C GLY A 74 8.71 16.40 -19.78
N LYS A 75 7.61 17.11 -19.49
CA LYS A 75 7.59 18.35 -18.71
C LYS A 75 6.37 18.34 -17.81
N HIS A 76 6.50 17.76 -16.62
CA HIS A 76 5.47 17.83 -15.58
C HIS A 76 5.22 19.30 -15.21
N LYS A 77 4.29 19.96 -15.89
CA LYS A 77 3.76 21.24 -15.40
C LYS A 77 3.16 20.95 -14.03
N LYS A 78 3.81 21.46 -12.98
CA LYS A 78 3.30 21.39 -11.61
C LYS A 78 1.88 21.94 -11.62
N TYR A 79 0.94 21.22 -11.00
CA TYR A 79 -0.41 21.72 -10.85
C TYR A 79 -0.38 23.03 -10.03
N THR A 80 -0.82 24.14 -10.62
CA THR A 80 -0.85 25.48 -10.02
C THR A 80 -2.25 25.94 -9.62
N GLY A 81 -3.27 25.11 -9.86
CA GLY A 81 -4.66 25.44 -9.53
C GLY A 81 -4.97 25.38 -8.03
N PRO A 82 -6.22 25.67 -7.63
CA PRO A 82 -6.64 25.60 -6.23
C PRO A 82 -6.48 24.19 -5.65
N CYS A 83 -6.35 24.08 -4.34
CA CYS A 83 -6.29 22.76 -3.69
C CYS A 83 -7.50 21.90 -4.06
N MET A 84 -7.23 20.66 -4.48
CA MET A 84 -8.26 19.68 -4.80
C MET A 84 -8.00 18.36 -4.07
N ALA A 85 -9.04 17.83 -3.44
CA ALA A 85 -9.05 16.52 -2.79
C ALA A 85 -10.20 15.71 -3.39
N ILE A 86 -9.86 14.73 -4.22
CA ILE A 86 -10.75 14.16 -5.24
C ILE A 86 -11.18 12.73 -4.97
N ASN A 87 -10.50 12.02 -4.07
CA ASN A 87 -10.92 10.72 -3.54
C ASN A 87 -11.34 10.87 -2.06
N PRO A 88 -12.06 9.89 -1.48
CA PRO A 88 -12.57 9.99 -0.11
C PRO A 88 -11.53 10.06 0.99
N ILE A 89 -10.38 9.42 0.81
CA ILE A 89 -9.30 9.44 1.78
C ILE A 89 -8.74 10.86 1.87
N ASP A 90 -8.36 11.45 0.73
CA ASP A 90 -7.87 12.83 0.66
C ASP A 90 -8.92 13.82 1.17
N ARG A 91 -10.17 13.73 0.70
CA ARG A 91 -11.22 14.70 1.05
C ARG A 91 -11.53 14.75 2.54
N CYS A 92 -11.25 13.67 3.26
CA CYS A 92 -11.44 13.60 4.70
C CYS A 92 -10.49 14.54 5.48
N TRP A 93 -9.26 14.77 5.02
CA TRP A 93 -8.25 15.56 5.75
C TRP A 93 -7.63 16.71 4.94
N ARG A 94 -7.47 16.54 3.63
CA ARG A 94 -6.81 17.48 2.72
C ARG A 94 -7.72 18.67 2.39
N CYS A 95 -7.13 19.70 1.80
CA CYS A 95 -7.66 21.00 1.48
C CYS A 95 -8.19 21.81 2.67
N LYS A 96 -7.61 21.58 3.85
CA LYS A 96 -7.91 22.30 5.09
C LYS A 96 -6.70 23.12 5.50
N LYS A 97 -6.85 24.45 5.63
CA LYS A 97 -5.73 25.35 5.98
C LYS A 97 -5.06 24.97 7.31
N ASN A 98 -5.81 24.38 8.24
CA ASN A 98 -5.33 23.99 9.57
C ASN A 98 -4.92 22.51 9.67
N TRP A 99 -4.56 21.86 8.55
CA TRP A 99 -4.13 20.46 8.54
C TRP A 99 -2.91 20.24 9.45
N ALA A 100 -1.96 21.17 9.47
CA ALA A 100 -0.74 21.09 10.30
C ALA A 100 -1.09 21.11 11.80
N LYS A 101 -2.03 21.97 12.21
CA LYS A 101 -2.56 22.01 13.59
C LYS A 101 -3.41 20.80 13.94
N ASN A 102 -3.90 20.05 12.95
CA ASN A 102 -4.78 18.90 13.11
C ASN A 102 -4.23 17.64 12.42
N ARG A 103 -2.90 17.43 12.43
CA ARG A 103 -2.24 16.33 11.69
C ARG A 103 -2.90 14.97 11.97
N LYS A 104 -3.20 14.72 13.24
CA LYS A 104 -3.86 13.50 13.76
C LYS A 104 -5.26 13.23 13.22
N ARG A 105 -5.90 14.19 12.54
CA ARG A 105 -7.17 13.98 11.81
C ARG A 105 -7.03 12.89 10.75
N LEU A 106 -5.86 12.77 10.12
CA LEU A 106 -5.56 11.78 9.09
C LEU A 106 -5.95 10.35 9.52
N ALA A 107 -5.69 9.98 10.78
CA ALA A 107 -6.00 8.66 11.33
C ALA A 107 -7.50 8.31 11.42
N LYS A 108 -8.41 9.20 11.00
CA LYS A 108 -9.85 8.92 10.83
C LYS A 108 -10.26 8.69 9.37
N CYS A 109 -9.32 8.81 8.42
CA CYS A 109 -9.61 8.92 7.00
C CYS A 109 -9.36 7.65 6.18
N VAL A 110 -8.71 6.65 6.78
CA VAL A 110 -8.48 5.35 6.13
C VAL A 110 -9.80 4.64 5.83
N LEU A 111 -9.87 4.05 4.63
CA LEU A 111 -10.94 3.16 4.18
C LEU A 111 -10.34 1.80 3.79
N GLY A 112 -11.17 0.83 3.43
CA GLY A 112 -10.73 -0.53 3.09
C GLY A 112 -10.39 -1.37 4.31
N PHE A 113 -9.66 -2.46 4.13
CA PHE A 113 -9.37 -3.40 5.22
C PHE A 113 -8.55 -2.78 6.37
N GLY A 114 -7.74 -1.76 6.08
CA GLY A 114 -7.05 -0.94 7.09
C GLY A 114 -7.95 0.07 7.83
N HIS A 115 -9.27 0.11 7.64
CA HIS A 115 -10.16 1.16 8.22
C HIS A 115 -10.12 1.28 9.75
N LYS A 116 -9.64 0.25 10.46
CA LYS A 116 -9.46 0.27 11.93
C LYS A 116 -8.10 0.83 12.38
N THR A 117 -7.20 1.16 11.45
CA THR A 117 -5.89 1.71 11.74
C THR A 117 -6.00 3.15 12.27
N ARG A 118 -5.35 3.41 13.39
CA ARG A 118 -5.28 4.69 14.10
C ARG A 118 -3.85 5.18 14.31
N GLY A 119 -2.84 4.35 14.07
CA GLY A 119 -1.43 4.72 14.23
C GLY A 119 -1.11 5.23 15.63
N GLY A 120 -0.27 6.26 15.70
CA GLY A 120 0.09 6.98 16.93
C GLY A 120 -0.86 8.07 17.35
N LYS A 121 -2.13 8.05 16.91
CA LYS A 121 -3.12 9.11 17.19
C LYS A 121 -3.27 9.47 18.67
N LYS A 122 -3.18 8.48 19.57
CA LYS A 122 -3.28 8.66 21.03
C LYS A 122 -1.95 9.07 21.69
N GLY A 123 -0.86 9.07 20.93
CA GLY A 123 0.48 9.40 21.40
C GLY A 123 0.78 10.88 21.34
N GLU A 124 1.94 11.26 21.86
CA GLU A 124 2.50 12.60 21.68
C GLU A 124 3.12 12.75 20.28
N TYR A 125 3.49 13.98 19.93
CA TYR A 125 4.34 14.19 18.76
C TYR A 125 5.78 13.84 19.11
N TYR A 126 6.48 13.21 18.17
CA TYR A 126 7.93 13.08 18.20
C TYR A 126 8.48 13.85 17.00
N LEU A 127 9.39 14.79 17.24
CA LEU A 127 10.02 15.57 16.19
C LEU A 127 11.38 14.95 15.86
N VAL A 128 11.51 14.41 14.64
CA VAL A 128 12.80 13.97 14.10
C VAL A 128 13.56 15.23 13.69
N THR A 129 14.72 15.42 14.30
CA THR A 129 15.64 16.55 14.06
C THR A 129 16.99 16.09 13.51
N ASP A 130 17.24 14.78 13.53
CA ASP A 130 18.50 14.17 13.12
C ASP A 130 18.21 13.06 12.10
N ASN A 131 18.85 13.13 10.92
CA ASN A 131 18.68 12.16 9.84
C ASN A 131 19.75 11.06 9.85
N SER A 132 20.63 11.03 10.85
CA SER A 132 21.65 9.99 11.00
C SER A 132 21.07 8.65 11.48
N ASP A 133 21.81 7.58 11.23
CA ASP A 133 21.45 6.21 11.61
C ASP A 133 22.71 5.41 12.01
N ASP A 134 23.60 6.08 12.74
CA ASP A 134 24.97 5.63 12.98
C ASP A 134 25.08 4.52 14.05
N ASP A 135 24.19 4.54 15.04
CA ASP A 135 24.06 3.50 16.06
C ASP A 135 22.67 2.86 15.99
N VAL A 136 22.61 1.62 15.52
CA VAL A 136 21.37 0.85 15.35
C VAL A 136 20.93 0.11 16.61
N VAL A 137 21.79 0.03 17.62
CA VAL A 137 21.53 -0.62 18.91
C VAL A 137 21.09 0.41 19.94
N ASN A 138 21.75 1.57 19.99
CA ASN A 138 21.43 2.68 20.89
C ASN A 138 21.15 3.95 20.07
N PRO A 139 20.01 4.00 19.34
CA PRO A 139 19.73 5.12 18.46
C PRO A 139 19.61 6.43 19.24
N LYS A 140 20.25 7.47 18.72
CA LYS A 140 20.26 8.79 19.34
C LYS A 140 18.86 9.42 19.38
N LEU A 141 18.52 10.07 20.48
CA LEU A 141 17.31 10.91 20.59
C LEU A 141 17.30 11.98 19.49
N GLY A 142 16.15 12.15 18.83
CA GLY A 142 15.98 13.03 17.67
C GLY A 142 16.06 12.30 16.33
N THR A 143 16.51 11.04 16.28
CA THR A 143 16.54 10.23 15.06
C THR A 143 15.22 9.52 14.78
N LEU A 144 14.99 9.14 13.53
CA LEU A 144 13.84 8.32 13.15
C LEU A 144 13.88 6.94 13.84
N ARG A 145 15.06 6.30 13.92
CA ARG A 145 15.22 4.99 14.57
C ARG A 145 14.81 5.04 16.03
N HIS A 146 15.29 6.03 16.77
CA HIS A 146 14.87 6.20 18.17
C HIS A 146 13.35 6.36 18.25
N ALA A 147 12.74 7.18 17.38
CA ALA A 147 11.30 7.44 17.41
C ALA A 147 10.43 6.19 17.21
N VAL A 148 10.81 5.31 16.27
CA VAL A 148 9.95 4.18 15.86
C VAL A 148 10.02 2.98 16.79
N ILE A 149 11.11 2.80 17.55
CA ILE A 149 11.25 1.70 18.52
C ILE A 149 10.57 1.99 19.85
N GLN A 150 10.02 3.20 20.04
CA GLN A 150 9.41 3.57 21.31
C GLN A 150 8.23 2.66 21.64
N LYS A 151 8.03 2.25 22.89
CA LYS A 151 6.89 1.36 23.24
C LYS A 151 5.56 2.10 23.23
N ARG A 152 5.58 3.36 23.66
CA ARG A 152 4.40 4.22 23.69
C ARG A 152 3.92 4.61 22.27
N PRO A 153 2.63 4.92 22.10
CA PRO A 153 2.15 5.46 20.83
C PRO A 153 2.84 6.78 20.48
N LEU A 154 3.20 6.99 19.21
CA LEU A 154 3.85 8.24 18.76
C LEU A 154 3.39 8.68 17.37
N TRP A 155 3.15 9.99 17.23
CA TRP A 155 2.97 10.65 15.94
C TRP A 155 4.27 11.36 15.55
N ILE A 156 5.05 10.69 14.71
CA ILE A 156 6.40 11.09 14.31
C ILE A 156 6.29 12.06 13.11
N ILE A 157 6.89 13.23 13.27
CA ILE A 157 7.00 14.30 12.27
C ILE A 157 8.48 14.70 12.10
N PHE A 158 8.77 15.51 11.10
CA PHE A 158 10.13 15.90 10.74
C PHE A 158 10.28 17.42 10.84
N ALA A 159 11.45 17.89 11.29
CA ALA A 159 11.72 19.31 11.51
C ALA A 159 12.06 20.08 10.23
N HIS A 160 12.58 19.39 9.22
CA HIS A 160 12.95 19.92 7.92
C HIS A 160 12.99 18.77 6.89
N ASP A 161 13.19 19.10 5.61
CA ASP A 161 13.53 18.14 4.56
C ASP A 161 14.68 17.21 5.00
N MET A 162 14.56 15.91 4.77
CA MET A 162 15.55 14.92 5.24
C MET A 162 15.81 13.84 4.20
N ASN A 163 17.09 13.48 4.04
CA ASN A 163 17.51 12.25 3.37
C ASN A 163 18.06 11.31 4.44
N ILE A 164 17.31 10.25 4.74
CA ILE A 164 17.64 9.27 5.78
C ILE A 164 18.19 8.03 5.07
N LYS A 165 19.47 7.73 5.32
CA LYS A 165 20.12 6.52 4.85
C LYS A 165 20.18 5.52 6.01
N LEU A 166 19.24 4.57 6.01
CA LEU A 166 19.20 3.53 7.03
C LEU A 166 20.38 2.58 6.88
N SER A 167 21.19 2.43 7.92
CA SER A 167 22.38 1.57 7.93
C SER A 167 22.02 0.08 8.04
N LYS A 168 20.90 -0.21 8.71
CA LYS A 168 20.26 -1.54 8.82
C LYS A 168 18.74 -1.39 8.71
N GLU A 169 18.01 -2.50 8.60
CA GLU A 169 16.54 -2.45 8.57
C GLU A 169 15.97 -1.64 9.76
N LEU A 170 14.93 -0.85 9.48
CA LEU A 170 14.28 -0.02 10.48
C LEU A 170 13.09 -0.77 11.08
N MET A 171 13.29 -1.31 12.28
CA MET A 171 12.24 -1.98 13.04
C MET A 171 11.27 -0.95 13.62
N VAL A 172 9.97 -1.13 13.38
CA VAL A 172 8.94 -0.19 13.84
C VAL A 172 8.00 -0.87 14.82
N GLN A 173 7.85 -0.31 16.02
CA GLN A 173 6.90 -0.78 17.03
C GLN A 173 5.44 -0.47 16.67
N SER A 174 4.51 -1.14 17.37
CA SER A 174 3.07 -0.86 17.28
C SER A 174 2.72 0.60 17.64
N HIS A 175 1.54 1.03 17.19
CA HIS A 175 0.97 2.36 17.50
C HIS A 175 1.84 3.54 17.04
N LYS A 176 2.41 3.44 15.83
CA LYS A 176 3.20 4.51 15.22
C LYS A 176 2.48 5.18 14.06
N THR A 177 2.73 6.47 13.91
CA THR A 177 2.47 7.19 12.66
C THR A 177 3.74 7.87 12.24
N ILE A 178 4.26 7.56 11.05
CA ILE A 178 5.32 8.32 10.39
C ILE A 178 4.63 9.25 9.39
N ASP A 179 4.65 10.56 9.67
CA ASP A 179 3.93 11.58 8.90
C ASP A 179 4.90 12.65 8.39
N ALA A 180 5.31 12.51 7.13
CA ALA A 180 6.23 13.42 6.47
C ALA A 180 5.52 14.63 5.82
N ARG A 181 4.25 14.93 6.13
CA ARG A 181 3.63 16.17 5.60
C ARG A 181 4.33 17.41 6.15
N GLY A 182 4.59 18.37 5.27
CA GLY A 182 5.30 19.61 5.61
C GLY A 182 6.73 19.59 5.09
N GLU A 183 7.34 18.40 5.05
CA GLU A 183 8.75 18.21 4.71
C GLU A 183 8.91 17.22 3.54
N ASN A 184 10.01 17.32 2.81
CA ASN A 184 10.40 16.39 1.77
C ASN A 184 11.34 15.34 2.34
N VAL A 185 10.77 14.22 2.81
CA VAL A 185 11.51 13.15 3.47
C VAL A 185 11.73 11.97 2.52
N HIS A 186 12.99 11.56 2.39
CA HIS A 186 13.41 10.39 1.64
C HIS A 186 14.06 9.37 2.56
N ILE A 187 13.63 8.10 2.48
CA ILE A 187 14.39 6.94 2.97
C ILE A 187 15.02 6.29 1.75
N ALA A 188 16.35 6.36 1.63
CA ALA A 188 17.01 5.94 0.40
C ALA A 188 18.47 5.57 0.57
N TYR A 189 19.00 4.82 -0.41
CA TYR A 189 20.40 4.41 -0.51
C TYR A 189 20.89 3.54 0.66
N GLY A 190 19.95 3.04 1.47
CA GLY A 190 20.17 2.23 2.66
C GLY A 190 19.11 1.14 2.75
N CYS A 191 18.88 0.60 3.93
CA CYS A 191 17.93 -0.50 4.14
C CYS A 191 16.46 -0.04 4.18
N GLY A 192 15.54 -0.99 4.17
CA GLY A 192 14.09 -0.75 4.22
C GLY A 192 13.48 -0.68 5.61
N ILE A 193 12.16 -0.55 5.64
CA ILE A 193 11.34 -0.51 6.86
C ILE A 193 10.73 -1.89 7.13
N THR A 194 10.82 -2.37 8.36
CA THR A 194 10.27 -3.67 8.76
C THR A 194 9.18 -3.49 9.83
N LEU A 195 7.96 -3.93 9.49
CA LEU A 195 6.78 -4.01 10.36
C LEU A 195 6.57 -5.48 10.76
N GLN A 196 7.30 -5.94 11.77
CA GLN A 196 7.27 -7.35 12.19
C GLN A 196 6.51 -7.54 13.51
N PHE A 197 5.48 -8.40 13.49
CA PHE A 197 4.64 -8.72 14.66
C PHE A 197 4.04 -7.49 15.36
N VAL A 198 3.77 -6.44 14.60
CA VAL A 198 3.22 -5.19 15.11
C VAL A 198 1.81 -4.95 14.59
N HIS A 199 1.13 -3.99 15.21
CA HIS A 199 -0.15 -3.55 14.73
C HIS A 199 -0.36 -2.06 14.85
N ASN A 200 -1.36 -1.57 14.11
CA ASN A 200 -1.83 -0.20 14.20
C ASN A 200 -0.73 0.81 13.84
N VAL A 201 -0.21 0.71 12.62
CA VAL A 201 0.87 1.57 12.08
C VAL A 201 0.38 2.33 10.85
N ILE A 202 0.73 3.62 10.78
CA ILE A 202 0.50 4.48 9.61
C ILE A 202 1.85 4.96 9.08
N ILE A 203 2.11 4.82 7.79
CA ILE A 203 3.24 5.47 7.10
C ILE A 203 2.67 6.36 6.00
N HIS A 204 2.98 7.65 6.05
CA HIS A 204 2.33 8.65 5.22
C HIS A 204 3.27 9.71 4.69
N ASN A 205 3.09 10.05 3.40
CA ASN A 205 3.73 11.17 2.71
C ASN A 205 5.26 11.09 2.57
N ILE A 206 5.83 9.89 2.46
CA ILE A 206 7.29 9.67 2.41
C ILE A 206 7.75 9.14 1.06
N HIS A 207 8.97 9.50 0.64
CA HIS A 207 9.64 8.88 -0.49
C HIS A 207 10.48 7.69 -0.01
N ILE A 208 10.37 6.53 -0.66
CA ILE A 208 11.20 5.36 -0.36
C ILE A 208 11.77 4.83 -1.66
N HIS A 209 13.09 4.90 -1.85
CA HIS A 209 13.69 4.49 -3.12
C HIS A 209 15.14 4.05 -2.96
N ARG A 210 15.65 3.27 -3.93
CA ARG A 210 17.05 2.81 -3.92
C ARG A 210 17.40 2.09 -2.62
N VAL A 211 16.45 1.28 -2.14
CA VAL A 211 16.66 0.44 -0.97
C VAL A 211 17.56 -0.72 -1.33
N VAL A 212 18.55 -1.00 -0.48
CA VAL A 212 19.53 -2.06 -0.66
C VAL A 212 19.36 -3.13 0.43
N ARG A 213 19.96 -4.30 0.20
CA ARG A 213 20.00 -5.40 1.15
C ARG A 213 20.57 -4.98 2.49
N SER A 214 19.93 -5.45 3.57
CA SER A 214 20.45 -5.31 4.92
C SER A 214 21.46 -6.41 5.19
N SER A 215 22.64 -6.05 5.70
CA SER A 215 23.65 -7.02 6.12
C SER A 215 23.31 -7.76 7.44
N GLY A 216 22.16 -7.47 8.07
CA GLY A 216 21.76 -8.07 9.34
C GLY A 216 22.63 -7.59 10.52
N GLY A 217 22.67 -8.35 11.61
CA GLY A 217 23.42 -8.05 12.83
C GLY A 217 22.52 -7.68 14.01
N LEU A 218 23.09 -7.11 15.07
CA LEU A 218 22.33 -6.64 16.23
C LEU A 218 21.58 -5.36 15.86
N ILE A 219 20.26 -5.36 16.06
CA ILE A 219 19.38 -4.23 15.73
C ILE A 219 18.38 -4.06 16.88
N SER A 220 18.23 -2.82 17.35
CA SER A 220 17.17 -2.48 18.30
C SER A 220 15.80 -2.49 17.61
N ASP A 221 14.85 -3.20 18.23
CA ASP A 221 13.45 -3.24 17.84
C ASP A 221 12.52 -2.63 18.90
N SER A 222 13.06 -2.28 20.07
CA SER A 222 12.37 -1.71 21.23
C SER A 222 13.33 -0.89 22.08
N GLU A 223 12.82 0.06 22.88
CA GLU A 223 13.61 0.90 23.81
C GLU A 223 14.56 0.13 24.72
N ASP A 224 14.20 -1.10 25.09
CA ASP A 224 14.92 -1.96 26.03
C ASP A 224 15.28 -3.32 25.43
N HIS A 225 15.20 -3.48 24.11
CA HIS A 225 15.54 -4.73 23.45
C HIS A 225 16.19 -4.52 22.07
N TYR A 226 17.18 -5.34 21.81
CA TYR A 226 17.79 -5.53 20.51
C TYR A 226 18.00 -7.03 20.28
N GLY A 227 17.88 -7.44 19.03
CA GLY A 227 18.00 -8.85 18.64
C GLY A 227 18.95 -9.03 17.47
N TYR A 228 19.47 -10.24 17.31
CA TYR A 228 20.22 -10.60 16.11
C TYR A 228 19.25 -10.80 14.94
N ARG A 229 19.53 -10.10 13.85
CA ARG A 229 18.76 -10.10 12.62
C ARG A 229 19.58 -10.69 11.48
N THR A 230 18.94 -11.51 10.65
CA THR A 230 19.59 -12.07 9.45
C THR A 230 19.69 -11.02 8.34
N VAL A 231 20.36 -11.38 7.25
CA VAL A 231 20.38 -10.57 6.03
C VAL A 231 18.94 -10.32 5.57
N GLY A 232 18.62 -9.07 5.24
CA GLY A 232 17.35 -8.68 4.65
C GLY A 232 17.46 -8.56 3.14
N ASP A 233 16.40 -8.89 2.42
CA ASP A 233 16.40 -9.01 0.96
C ASP A 233 16.46 -7.67 0.21
N GLY A 234 16.19 -6.57 0.92
CA GLY A 234 16.24 -5.22 0.34
C GLY A 234 14.88 -4.73 -0.14
N ASP A 235 13.81 -5.17 0.53
CA ASP A 235 12.46 -4.65 0.32
C ASP A 235 12.33 -3.22 0.83
N GLY A 236 11.50 -2.40 0.16
CA GLY A 236 11.21 -1.06 0.63
C GLY A 236 10.46 -1.04 1.96
N ILE A 237 9.33 -1.74 2.03
CA ILE A 237 8.54 -1.97 3.25
C ILE A 237 8.21 -3.45 3.35
N SER A 238 8.68 -4.11 4.42
CA SER A 238 8.34 -5.49 4.75
C SER A 238 7.32 -5.54 5.90
N ILE A 239 6.22 -6.27 5.71
CA ILE A 239 5.12 -6.45 6.66
C ILE A 239 5.02 -7.95 7.00
N PHE A 240 5.42 -8.30 8.21
CA PHE A 240 5.57 -9.69 8.63
C PHE A 240 4.69 -9.99 9.85
N GLY A 241 3.65 -10.81 9.67
CA GLY A 241 2.74 -11.19 10.76
C GLY A 241 2.09 -10.01 11.49
N SER A 242 1.80 -8.93 10.75
CA SER A 242 1.34 -7.65 11.31
C SER A 242 -0.10 -7.32 10.90
N SER A 243 -0.81 -6.49 11.66
CA SER A 243 -2.20 -6.12 11.32
C SER A 243 -2.56 -4.65 11.53
N LYS A 244 -3.65 -4.19 10.91
CA LYS A 244 -4.09 -2.78 11.00
C LYS A 244 -2.97 -1.85 10.52
N ILE A 245 -2.59 -2.01 9.27
CA ILE A 245 -1.53 -1.23 8.63
C ILE A 245 -2.17 -0.31 7.58
N TRP A 246 -1.74 0.94 7.55
CA TRP A 246 -2.13 1.87 6.50
C TRP A 246 -0.92 2.57 5.93
N LEU A 247 -0.66 2.33 4.66
CA LEU A 247 0.36 3.02 3.90
C LEU A 247 -0.36 3.98 2.94
N ASP A 248 0.04 5.26 2.93
CA ASP A 248 -0.69 6.29 2.20
C ASP A 248 0.20 7.39 1.64
N HIS A 249 -0.04 7.82 0.39
CA HIS A 249 0.73 8.92 -0.22
C HIS A 249 2.25 8.69 -0.23
N ILE A 250 2.68 7.47 -0.53
CA ILE A 250 4.09 7.11 -0.63
C ILE A 250 4.50 7.05 -2.10
N SER A 251 5.69 7.57 -2.40
CA SER A 251 6.33 7.43 -3.71
C SER A 251 7.44 6.39 -3.62
N MET A 252 7.35 5.29 -4.39
CA MET A 252 8.32 4.19 -4.33
C MET A 252 8.94 3.82 -5.68
N SER A 253 10.24 3.51 -5.68
CA SER A 253 10.97 3.05 -6.86
C SER A 253 12.31 2.38 -6.52
N GLU A 254 12.82 1.55 -7.43
CA GLU A 254 14.23 1.10 -7.42
C GLU A 254 14.71 0.42 -6.11
N SER A 255 13.88 -0.34 -5.39
CA SER A 255 14.39 -1.25 -4.34
C SER A 255 15.18 -2.41 -4.94
N GLN A 256 15.99 -3.08 -4.13
CA GLN A 256 16.81 -4.21 -4.56
C GLN A 256 16.01 -5.51 -4.76
N ASP A 257 15.01 -5.79 -3.91
CA ASP A 257 14.07 -6.90 -4.11
C ASP A 257 12.65 -6.39 -4.40
N GLY A 258 11.72 -6.39 -3.42
CA GLY A 258 10.37 -5.85 -3.59
C GLY A 258 10.20 -4.39 -3.18
N LEU A 259 9.15 -3.70 -3.64
CA LEU A 259 8.77 -2.42 -3.00
C LEU A 259 7.99 -2.67 -1.71
N ILE A 260 6.97 -3.53 -1.76
CA ILE A 260 6.14 -3.87 -0.60
C ILE A 260 5.92 -5.37 -0.54
N ASP A 261 6.31 -5.97 0.57
CA ASP A 261 6.07 -7.38 0.86
C ASP A 261 5.20 -7.51 2.11
N ALA A 262 4.06 -8.18 2.00
CA ALA A 262 3.19 -8.50 3.14
C ALA A 262 2.99 -10.01 3.22
N ILE A 263 3.48 -10.62 4.30
CA ILE A 263 3.57 -12.08 4.42
C ILE A 263 3.24 -12.55 5.83
N GLN A 264 3.22 -13.88 6.01
CA GLN A 264 3.22 -14.52 7.33
C GLN A 264 1.96 -14.18 8.14
N GLY A 265 0.82 -14.14 7.46
CA GLY A 265 -0.48 -13.91 8.06
C GLY A 265 -0.76 -12.44 8.35
N SER A 266 -0.06 -11.53 7.68
CA SER A 266 -0.36 -10.10 7.75
C SER A 266 -1.76 -9.82 7.19
N THR A 267 -2.53 -8.93 7.81
CA THR A 267 -3.92 -8.67 7.42
C THR A 267 -4.43 -7.29 7.84
N ALA A 268 -5.64 -6.91 7.42
CA ALA A 268 -6.21 -5.58 7.65
C ALA A 268 -5.30 -4.46 7.17
N ILE A 269 -4.92 -4.50 5.89
CA ILE A 269 -3.98 -3.58 5.26
C ILE A 269 -4.71 -2.71 4.22
N THR A 270 -4.44 -1.41 4.22
CA THR A 270 -4.79 -0.52 3.10
C THR A 270 -3.53 0.11 2.54
N ILE A 271 -3.35 0.01 1.22
CA ILE A 271 -2.31 0.66 0.43
C ILE A 271 -3.01 1.66 -0.49
N SER A 272 -2.89 2.95 -0.17
CA SER A 272 -3.63 3.99 -0.89
C SER A 272 -2.80 5.17 -1.37
N ASN A 273 -3.25 5.80 -2.46
CA ASN A 273 -2.63 7.01 -3.00
C ASN A 273 -1.12 6.88 -3.28
N PHE A 274 -0.60 5.69 -3.60
CA PHE A 274 0.81 5.51 -3.94
C PHE A 274 1.13 5.95 -5.35
N HIS A 275 2.38 6.35 -5.56
CA HIS A 275 2.98 6.43 -6.88
C HIS A 275 4.15 5.44 -6.99
N PHE A 276 4.00 4.44 -7.86
CA PHE A 276 5.03 3.41 -8.10
C PHE A 276 5.68 3.62 -9.47
N THR A 277 7.01 3.54 -9.56
CA THR A 277 7.74 3.59 -10.84
C THR A 277 9.06 2.80 -10.77
N HIS A 278 9.64 2.48 -11.92
CA HIS A 278 11.01 1.92 -12.07
C HIS A 278 11.31 0.75 -11.14
N HIS A 279 10.60 -0.37 -11.30
CA HIS A 279 10.80 -1.52 -10.45
C HIS A 279 10.22 -2.81 -11.05
N ASP A 280 10.83 -3.96 -10.75
CA ASP A 280 10.35 -5.26 -11.23
C ASP A 280 9.22 -5.81 -10.34
N HIS A 281 9.55 -6.14 -9.09
CA HIS A 281 8.68 -6.82 -8.14
C HIS A 281 7.93 -5.83 -7.24
N VAL A 282 6.83 -5.25 -7.72
CA VAL A 282 6.22 -4.09 -7.03
C VAL A 282 5.59 -4.47 -5.67
N ILE A 283 4.61 -5.36 -5.63
CA ILE A 283 3.87 -5.72 -4.41
C ILE A 283 3.66 -7.23 -4.33
N LEU A 284 4.23 -7.88 -3.31
CA LEU A 284 3.98 -9.28 -2.98
C LEU A 284 3.07 -9.42 -1.76
N LEU A 285 1.94 -10.11 -1.92
CA LEU A 285 0.97 -10.36 -0.87
C LEU A 285 0.82 -11.88 -0.66
N GLY A 286 1.51 -12.39 0.35
CA GLY A 286 1.71 -13.80 0.62
C GLY A 286 2.90 -14.36 -0.19
N ALA A 287 3.91 -14.91 0.50
CA ALA A 287 5.17 -15.34 -0.13
C ALA A 287 5.22 -16.84 -0.48
N SER A 288 4.48 -17.69 0.24
CA SER A 288 4.60 -19.15 0.15
C SER A 288 3.29 -19.82 -0.25
N ASP A 289 3.38 -20.76 -1.18
CA ASP A 289 2.26 -21.61 -1.60
C ASP A 289 1.92 -22.69 -0.55
N THR A 290 2.68 -22.78 0.55
CA THR A 290 2.46 -23.73 1.66
C THR A 290 2.07 -23.06 2.98
N TYR A 291 2.02 -21.73 3.04
CA TYR A 291 1.68 -21.01 4.27
C TYR A 291 0.18 -20.65 4.30
N SER A 292 -0.66 -21.65 4.57
CA SER A 292 -2.13 -21.53 4.51
C SER A 292 -2.73 -20.49 5.46
N LYS A 293 -2.00 -20.04 6.49
CA LYS A 293 -2.40 -18.94 7.37
C LYS A 293 -2.61 -17.62 6.63
N ASP A 294 -2.02 -17.44 5.45
CA ASP A 294 -2.27 -16.28 4.58
C ASP A 294 -3.72 -16.26 4.03
N GLN A 295 -4.54 -17.31 4.21
CA GLN A 295 -5.97 -17.27 3.88
C GLN A 295 -6.74 -16.18 4.63
N TYR A 296 -6.23 -15.75 5.79
CA TYR A 296 -6.81 -14.65 6.57
C TYR A 296 -6.30 -13.27 6.15
N MET A 297 -5.41 -13.18 5.15
CA MET A 297 -4.90 -11.92 4.63
C MET A 297 -6.02 -11.16 3.92
N GLN A 298 -6.21 -9.90 4.29
CA GLN A 298 -7.17 -9.00 3.65
C GLN A 298 -6.51 -7.65 3.37
N VAL A 299 -6.43 -7.28 2.09
CA VAL A 299 -5.71 -6.08 1.64
C VAL A 299 -6.56 -5.27 0.65
N THR A 300 -6.59 -3.96 0.83
CA THR A 300 -7.17 -3.02 -0.12
C THR A 300 -6.07 -2.22 -0.81
N LEU A 301 -6.08 -2.21 -2.14
CA LEU A 301 -5.26 -1.34 -2.98
C LEU A 301 -6.19 -0.33 -3.64
N ALA A 302 -6.09 0.95 -3.26
CA ALA A 302 -7.00 1.98 -3.76
C ALA A 302 -6.31 3.28 -4.16
N PHE A 303 -6.73 3.86 -5.28
CA PHE A 303 -6.28 5.20 -5.73
C PHE A 303 -4.76 5.29 -6.00
N ASN A 304 -4.11 4.15 -6.25
CA ASN A 304 -2.68 4.11 -6.57
C ASN A 304 -2.47 4.39 -8.07
N HIS A 305 -1.33 5.00 -8.39
CA HIS A 305 -0.83 5.12 -9.75
C HIS A 305 0.36 4.19 -9.94
N PHE A 306 0.16 3.15 -10.75
CA PHE A 306 1.19 2.24 -11.24
C PHE A 306 1.74 2.82 -12.54
N GLY A 307 2.83 3.57 -12.38
CA GLY A 307 3.42 4.40 -13.40
C GLY A 307 4.40 3.67 -14.30
N LYS A 308 5.33 4.43 -14.87
CA LYS A 308 6.30 3.97 -15.86
C LYS A 308 7.33 2.99 -15.29
N GLU A 309 7.88 2.18 -16.17
CA GLU A 309 9.01 1.28 -15.88
C GLU A 309 8.72 0.26 -14.78
N LEU A 310 7.45 -0.17 -14.64
CA LEU A 310 7.07 -1.27 -13.76
C LEU A 310 7.01 -2.57 -14.57
N ILE A 311 7.48 -3.69 -14.02
CA ILE A 311 7.44 -4.97 -14.75
C ILE A 311 6.20 -5.78 -14.36
N GLN A 312 6.03 -6.11 -13.09
CA GLN A 312 5.01 -7.06 -12.62
C GLN A 312 4.59 -6.87 -11.15
N ARG A 313 3.68 -7.73 -10.67
CA ARG A 313 3.24 -7.82 -9.26
C ARG A 313 2.54 -6.55 -8.74
N MET A 314 1.47 -6.12 -9.38
CA MET A 314 0.71 -4.92 -8.99
C MET A 314 -0.77 -5.22 -8.64
N PRO A 315 -1.09 -6.15 -7.73
CA PRO A 315 -0.21 -6.95 -6.89
C PRO A 315 0.04 -8.37 -7.44
N ARG A 316 0.95 -9.13 -6.79
CA ARG A 316 0.99 -10.60 -6.85
C ARG A 316 0.48 -11.19 -5.54
N CYS A 317 -0.57 -12.00 -5.61
CA CYS A 317 -1.33 -12.46 -4.45
C CYS A 317 -1.29 -13.97 -4.22
N ARG A 318 -1.42 -14.40 -2.97
CA ARG A 318 -1.68 -15.79 -2.59
C ARG A 318 -2.72 -15.89 -1.48
N TRP A 319 -3.51 -16.96 -1.49
CA TRP A 319 -4.49 -17.33 -0.45
C TRP A 319 -5.65 -16.36 -0.20
N GLY A 320 -5.37 -15.18 0.36
CA GLY A 320 -6.35 -14.29 0.99
C GLY A 320 -7.29 -13.53 0.06
N TYR A 321 -7.84 -12.42 0.57
CA TYR A 321 -8.81 -11.57 -0.12
C TYR A 321 -8.21 -10.19 -0.47
N PHE A 322 -8.28 -9.83 -1.74
CA PHE A 322 -7.64 -8.63 -2.28
C PHE A 322 -8.65 -7.77 -3.03
N HIS A 323 -8.89 -6.57 -2.50
CA HIS A 323 -9.74 -5.57 -3.14
C HIS A 323 -8.87 -4.55 -3.88
N VAL A 324 -8.86 -4.63 -5.21
CA VAL A 324 -8.08 -3.77 -6.09
C VAL A 324 -9.05 -2.78 -6.75
N VAL A 325 -9.09 -1.53 -6.29
CA VAL A 325 -10.17 -0.60 -6.65
C VAL A 325 -9.70 0.79 -7.06
N ASN A 326 -10.22 1.31 -8.17
CA ASN A 326 -9.93 2.66 -8.67
C ASN A 326 -8.43 3.04 -8.74
N ASN A 327 -7.56 2.10 -9.12
CA ASN A 327 -6.15 2.33 -9.40
C ASN A 327 -5.93 2.61 -10.91
N ASP A 328 -4.87 3.35 -11.24
CA ASP A 328 -4.48 3.69 -12.62
C ASP A 328 -3.21 2.93 -13.00
N TYR A 329 -3.30 2.06 -14.01
CA TYR A 329 -2.22 1.23 -14.53
C TYR A 329 -1.86 1.66 -15.93
N THR A 330 -0.60 2.07 -16.13
CA THR A 330 -0.23 2.74 -17.37
C THR A 330 0.90 2.09 -18.16
N HIS A 331 1.80 1.31 -17.52
CA HIS A 331 3.03 0.84 -18.17
C HIS A 331 3.64 -0.44 -17.53
N TRP A 332 2.86 -1.51 -17.32
CA TRP A 332 3.47 -2.79 -16.91
C TRP A 332 4.35 -3.37 -18.05
N LYS A 333 5.25 -4.31 -17.79
CA LYS A 333 6.08 -4.93 -18.86
C LYS A 333 5.94 -6.43 -18.97
N LEU A 334 5.22 -7.05 -18.03
CA LEU A 334 4.92 -8.48 -18.09
C LEU A 334 3.44 -8.72 -17.82
N TYR A 335 2.97 -8.39 -16.62
CA TYR A 335 1.54 -8.43 -16.25
C TYR A 335 1.27 -7.39 -15.16
N ALA A 336 0.00 -7.03 -14.94
CA ALA A 336 -0.37 -6.14 -13.85
C ALA A 336 -0.73 -6.90 -12.58
N ILE A 337 -1.76 -7.76 -12.64
CA ILE A 337 -2.32 -8.46 -11.48
C ILE A 337 -2.03 -9.94 -11.61
N GLY A 338 -1.43 -10.56 -10.59
CA GLY A 338 -1.10 -11.98 -10.64
C GLY A 338 -1.27 -12.70 -9.33
N GLY A 339 -1.03 -14.01 -9.33
CA GLY A 339 -1.12 -14.80 -8.12
C GLY A 339 -0.99 -16.31 -8.32
N SER A 340 -0.81 -17.01 -7.21
CA SER A 340 -0.80 -18.48 -7.11
C SER A 340 -1.53 -18.91 -5.84
N THR A 341 -1.95 -20.18 -5.75
CA THR A 341 -2.63 -20.73 -4.57
C THR A 341 -3.93 -19.98 -4.22
N HIS A 342 -4.84 -19.97 -5.19
CA HIS A 342 -6.27 -19.59 -5.05
C HIS A 342 -6.61 -18.27 -4.31
N PRO A 343 -5.90 -17.15 -4.55
CA PRO A 343 -6.28 -15.87 -3.96
C PRO A 343 -7.63 -15.41 -4.52
N THR A 344 -8.43 -14.75 -3.68
CA THR A 344 -9.63 -14.02 -4.14
C THR A 344 -9.23 -12.60 -4.53
N ILE A 345 -9.34 -12.26 -5.81
CA ILE A 345 -8.99 -10.94 -6.34
C ILE A 345 -10.22 -10.29 -6.94
N ILE A 346 -10.62 -9.15 -6.36
CA ILE A 346 -11.76 -8.37 -6.80
C ILE A 346 -11.25 -7.04 -7.35
N SER A 347 -11.14 -6.97 -8.67
CA SER A 347 -10.78 -5.77 -9.43
C SER A 347 -12.03 -4.95 -9.75
N GLN A 348 -12.09 -3.70 -9.28
CA GLN A 348 -13.26 -2.84 -9.51
C GLN A 348 -12.89 -1.41 -9.93
N GLY A 349 -13.47 -0.95 -11.03
CA GLY A 349 -13.34 0.45 -11.47
C GLY A 349 -11.91 0.93 -11.68
N ASN A 350 -10.96 0.04 -11.94
CA ASN A 350 -9.57 0.36 -12.28
C ASN A 350 -9.45 0.75 -13.76
N ARG A 351 -8.41 1.51 -14.08
CA ARG A 351 -8.08 1.86 -15.45
C ARG A 351 -6.77 1.17 -15.84
N PHE A 352 -6.80 0.47 -16.97
CA PHE A 352 -5.66 -0.27 -17.51
C PHE A 352 -5.38 0.20 -18.92
N ILE A 353 -4.17 0.71 -19.14
CA ILE A 353 -3.64 0.99 -20.47
C ILE A 353 -2.54 -0.02 -20.72
N ALA A 354 -2.79 -0.98 -21.60
CA ALA A 354 -1.77 -1.96 -21.94
C ALA A 354 -0.59 -1.28 -22.66
N PRO A 355 0.64 -1.80 -22.48
CA PRO A 355 1.78 -1.43 -23.32
C PRO A 355 1.51 -1.75 -24.78
N ASP A 356 2.30 -1.18 -25.70
CA ASP A 356 2.12 -1.44 -27.13
C ASP A 356 2.47 -2.89 -27.52
N ASP A 357 3.33 -3.56 -26.75
CA ASP A 357 3.71 -4.95 -26.94
C ASP A 357 2.48 -5.90 -26.90
N PRO A 358 2.21 -6.65 -27.97
CA PRO A 358 1.08 -7.59 -28.03
C PRO A 358 1.15 -8.74 -27.01
N LEU A 359 2.33 -9.06 -26.48
CA LEU A 359 2.50 -10.13 -25.48
C LEU A 359 2.11 -9.71 -24.06
N THR A 360 1.85 -8.42 -23.84
CA THR A 360 1.59 -7.84 -22.51
C THR A 360 0.17 -7.28 -22.38
N LYS A 361 -0.75 -7.68 -23.26
CA LYS A 361 -2.15 -7.20 -23.26
C LYS A 361 -2.98 -7.81 -22.15
N GLU A 362 -2.68 -9.05 -21.73
CA GLU A 362 -3.37 -9.66 -20.60
C GLU A 362 -2.92 -8.99 -19.30
N ILE A 363 -3.89 -8.47 -18.55
CA ILE A 363 -3.68 -7.85 -17.24
C ILE A 363 -3.33 -8.90 -16.20
N THR A 364 -3.96 -10.07 -16.31
CA THR A 364 -3.95 -11.18 -15.36
C THR A 364 -2.82 -12.16 -15.62
N HIS A 365 -2.23 -12.72 -14.56
CA HIS A 365 -1.27 -13.81 -14.69
C HIS A 365 -1.38 -14.83 -13.56
N ARG A 366 -1.81 -16.06 -13.87
CA ARG A 366 -1.91 -17.16 -12.90
C ARG A 366 -0.61 -17.94 -12.88
N ASN A 367 0.16 -17.76 -11.82
CA ASN A 367 1.45 -18.41 -11.67
C ASN A 367 1.25 -19.88 -11.26
N TYR A 368 1.97 -20.78 -11.94
CA TYR A 368 2.18 -22.17 -11.53
C TYR A 368 0.91 -23.03 -11.40
N ALA A 369 -0.19 -22.62 -12.02
CA ALA A 369 -1.44 -23.38 -12.01
C ALA A 369 -1.95 -23.59 -13.44
N PRO A 370 -2.37 -24.81 -13.82
CA PRO A 370 -3.07 -25.05 -15.09
C PRO A 370 -4.50 -24.49 -15.03
N GLU A 371 -5.12 -24.30 -16.20
CA GLU A 371 -6.49 -23.77 -16.31
C GLU A 371 -7.53 -24.62 -15.56
N SER A 372 -7.37 -25.93 -15.55
CA SER A 372 -8.25 -26.85 -14.79
C SER A 372 -8.32 -26.51 -13.30
N GLU A 373 -7.26 -25.94 -12.75
CA GLU A 373 -7.15 -25.50 -11.36
C GLU A 373 -7.60 -24.04 -11.22
N TRP A 374 -6.95 -23.10 -11.91
CA TRP A 374 -7.15 -21.68 -11.66
C TRP A 374 -8.52 -21.17 -12.09
N ARG A 375 -9.23 -21.87 -12.99
CA ARG A 375 -10.61 -21.52 -13.36
C ARG A 375 -11.57 -21.49 -12.17
N ASN A 376 -11.23 -22.17 -11.08
CA ASN A 376 -12.02 -22.20 -9.85
C ASN A 376 -11.68 -21.04 -8.89
N TRP A 377 -10.57 -20.32 -9.11
CA TRP A 377 -10.16 -19.19 -8.27
C TRP A 377 -11.04 -17.97 -8.56
N ILE A 378 -11.41 -17.22 -7.53
CA ILE A 378 -12.31 -16.08 -7.66
C ILE A 378 -11.53 -14.84 -8.08
N TRP A 379 -11.39 -14.62 -9.39
CA TRP A 379 -10.77 -13.42 -9.96
C TRP A 379 -11.80 -12.68 -10.79
N ARG A 380 -12.20 -11.49 -10.35
CA ARG A 380 -13.30 -10.73 -10.94
C ARG A 380 -12.83 -9.35 -11.39
N SER A 381 -13.36 -8.89 -12.52
CA SER A 381 -13.24 -7.52 -13.01
C SER A 381 -14.63 -6.91 -13.15
N GLU A 382 -14.89 -5.80 -12.45
CA GLU A 382 -16.19 -5.13 -12.43
C GLU A 382 -16.06 -3.62 -12.67
N GLY A 383 -16.56 -3.13 -13.80
CA GLY A 383 -16.52 -1.70 -14.12
C GLY A 383 -15.13 -1.14 -14.43
N ASP A 384 -14.14 -2.01 -14.64
CA ASP A 384 -12.81 -1.68 -15.11
C ASP A 384 -12.85 -1.11 -16.53
N ARG A 385 -11.90 -0.23 -16.86
CA ARG A 385 -11.72 0.32 -18.22
C ARG A 385 -10.42 -0.18 -18.79
N PHE A 386 -10.53 -0.86 -19.92
CA PHE A 386 -9.41 -1.37 -20.69
C PHE A 386 -9.11 -0.47 -21.88
N MET A 387 -7.83 -0.21 -22.11
CA MET A 387 -7.33 0.64 -23.19
C MET A 387 -6.13 -0.03 -23.85
N ASN A 388 -5.88 0.30 -25.12
CA ASN A 388 -4.79 -0.24 -25.93
C ASN A 388 -4.77 -1.79 -26.03
N GLY A 389 -5.95 -2.40 -26.09
CA GLY A 389 -6.10 -3.87 -26.18
C GLY A 389 -5.94 -4.61 -24.87
N ALA A 390 -5.84 -3.92 -23.72
CA ALA A 390 -5.81 -4.58 -22.42
C ALA A 390 -7.05 -5.47 -22.23
N PHE A 391 -6.91 -6.59 -21.52
CA PHE A 391 -8.06 -7.39 -21.12
C PHE A 391 -7.79 -8.15 -19.81
N PHE A 392 -8.86 -8.44 -19.08
CA PHE A 392 -8.84 -9.19 -17.84
C PHE A 392 -9.59 -10.49 -18.04
N VAL A 393 -8.93 -11.63 -17.83
CA VAL A 393 -9.61 -12.94 -17.87
C VAL A 393 -10.21 -13.19 -16.48
N THR A 394 -11.52 -13.35 -16.39
CA THR A 394 -12.24 -13.62 -15.13
C THR A 394 -12.33 -15.13 -14.86
N SER A 395 -12.41 -15.53 -13.59
CA SER A 395 -12.57 -16.93 -13.17
C SER A 395 -13.38 -17.08 -11.87
N GLY A 396 -13.74 -18.31 -11.54
CA GLY A 396 -14.52 -18.66 -10.36
C GLY A 396 -16.02 -18.68 -10.62
N PRO A 397 -16.83 -19.11 -9.63
CA PRO A 397 -18.27 -19.20 -9.78
C PRO A 397 -18.90 -17.82 -10.03
N PRO A 398 -20.01 -17.74 -10.80
CA PRO A 398 -20.69 -16.47 -11.10
C PRO A 398 -21.17 -15.72 -9.85
N SER A 399 -21.49 -16.45 -8.78
CA SER A 399 -21.87 -15.93 -7.47
C SER A 399 -20.98 -16.58 -6.40
N PRO A 400 -20.35 -15.81 -5.48
CA PRO A 400 -19.52 -16.41 -4.45
C PRO A 400 -20.39 -17.24 -3.49
N PRO A 401 -19.99 -18.45 -3.10
CA PRO A 401 -20.82 -19.38 -2.31
C PRO A 401 -21.19 -18.85 -0.91
N HIS A 402 -20.51 -17.83 -0.40
CA HIS A 402 -20.76 -17.22 0.91
C HIS A 402 -21.58 -15.91 0.85
N LEU A 403 -21.99 -15.45 -0.35
CA LEU A 403 -22.80 -14.23 -0.49
C LEU A 403 -24.26 -14.48 -0.06
N LYS A 404 -24.59 -14.15 1.20
CA LYS A 404 -25.98 -13.99 1.66
C LYS A 404 -26.44 -12.51 1.63
N LEU A 405 -25.88 -11.68 0.75
CA LEU A 405 -26.32 -10.31 0.55
C LEU A 405 -27.16 -10.21 -0.73
N LYS A 406 -28.33 -9.56 -0.66
CA LYS A 406 -29.14 -9.31 -1.85
C LYS A 406 -28.32 -8.41 -2.78
N LYS A 407 -28.26 -8.71 -4.08
CA LYS A 407 -27.54 -7.90 -5.10
C LYS A 407 -27.83 -6.39 -5.03
N LYS A 408 -28.95 -5.97 -4.43
CA LYS A 408 -29.36 -4.57 -4.23
C LYS A 408 -28.59 -3.84 -3.12
N ASP A 409 -27.95 -4.55 -2.20
CA ASP A 409 -27.25 -3.96 -1.04
C ASP A 409 -25.74 -3.75 -1.29
N ILE A 410 -25.21 -4.30 -2.39
CA ILE A 410 -23.79 -4.18 -2.76
C ILE A 410 -23.58 -2.89 -3.55
N ILE A 411 -22.74 -2.02 -3.00
CA ILE A 411 -22.43 -0.74 -3.62
C ILE A 411 -21.31 -0.93 -4.64
N LYS A 412 -21.64 -0.74 -5.92
CA LYS A 412 -20.69 -0.84 -7.03
C LYS A 412 -19.63 0.26 -6.93
N ALA A 413 -18.39 -0.07 -7.30
CA ALA A 413 -17.35 0.93 -7.51
C ALA A 413 -17.76 1.91 -8.63
N LYS A 414 -17.30 3.16 -8.55
CA LYS A 414 -17.56 4.14 -9.61
C LYS A 414 -16.79 3.76 -10.88
N PRO A 415 -17.30 4.11 -12.08
CA PRO A 415 -16.67 3.74 -13.34
C PRO A 415 -15.24 4.27 -13.45
N ALA A 416 -14.38 3.48 -14.10
CA ALA A 416 -12.96 3.79 -14.28
C ALA A 416 -12.65 5.09 -15.05
N ILE A 417 -13.65 5.74 -15.67
CA ILE A 417 -13.50 7.09 -16.26
C ILE A 417 -13.07 8.13 -15.22
N PHE A 418 -13.38 7.91 -13.94
CA PHE A 418 -12.99 8.81 -12.85
C PHE A 418 -11.59 8.55 -12.30
N VAL A 419 -10.93 7.44 -12.66
CA VAL A 419 -9.65 7.03 -12.09
C VAL A 419 -8.58 8.09 -12.27
N GLY A 420 -8.42 8.63 -13.49
CA GLY A 420 -7.43 9.69 -13.74
C GLY A 420 -7.66 10.95 -12.90
N ARG A 421 -8.89 11.17 -12.39
CA ARG A 421 -9.14 12.17 -11.35
C ARG A 421 -8.77 11.60 -9.99
N LEU A 422 -9.34 10.48 -9.57
CA LEU A 422 -9.13 9.87 -8.24
C LEU A 422 -7.65 9.68 -7.85
N THR A 423 -6.78 9.43 -8.84
CA THR A 423 -5.33 9.19 -8.67
C THR A 423 -4.45 10.41 -9.01
N LYS A 424 -5.02 11.57 -9.38
CA LYS A 424 -4.26 12.74 -9.89
C LYS A 424 -3.14 13.23 -8.97
N PHE A 425 -3.29 13.03 -7.66
CA PHE A 425 -2.29 13.43 -6.66
C PHE A 425 -1.70 12.23 -5.91
N SER A 426 -1.66 11.06 -6.56
CA SER A 426 -0.97 9.89 -6.05
C SER A 426 0.52 10.18 -5.78
N GLY A 427 1.09 9.48 -4.82
CA GLY A 427 2.43 9.69 -4.31
C GLY A 427 2.48 10.79 -3.26
N THR A 428 3.69 11.18 -2.91
CA THR A 428 4.01 12.22 -1.95
C THR A 428 3.46 13.59 -2.32
N LEU A 429 2.84 14.26 -1.36
CA LEU A 429 2.29 15.60 -1.45
C LEU A 429 3.28 16.66 -0.94
N LYS A 430 3.27 17.82 -1.59
CA LYS A 430 4.04 19.01 -1.17
C LYS A 430 3.20 19.89 -0.25
N CYS A 431 2.81 19.35 0.90
CA CYS A 431 2.11 20.12 1.92
C CYS A 431 3.00 21.23 2.48
N LYS A 432 2.47 22.43 2.71
CA LYS A 432 3.14 23.50 3.44
C LYS A 432 2.25 23.98 4.59
N GLU A 433 2.86 24.31 5.72
CA GLU A 433 2.12 24.83 6.85
C GLU A 433 1.46 26.18 6.52
N GLY A 434 0.32 26.48 7.16
CA GLY A 434 -0.47 27.69 6.92
C GLY A 434 -1.29 27.70 5.62
N VAL A 435 -1.02 26.80 4.66
CA VAL A 435 -1.80 26.66 3.42
C VAL A 435 -2.56 25.34 3.37
N LYS A 436 -3.52 25.27 2.44
CA LYS A 436 -4.19 24.00 2.12
C LYS A 436 -3.18 23.08 1.45
N CYS A 437 -2.78 22.00 2.12
CA CYS A 437 -2.33 20.80 1.41
C CYS A 437 -3.52 20.23 0.64
#